data_AF-A0A7Z0B8V9-F1
#
_entry.id   AF-A0A7Z0B8V9-F1
#
_cell.length_a   1.000
_cell.length_b   1.000
_cell.length_c   1.000
_cell.angle_alpha   90.00
_cell.angle_beta   90.00
_cell.angle_gamma   90.00
#
_symmetry.space_group_name_H-M   'P 1'
#
loop_
_entity.id
_entity.type
_entity.pdbx_description
1 polymer ?
#
loop_
_entity_poly.entity_id
_entity_poly.type
_entity_poly.pdbx_seq_one_letter_code
_entity_poly.pdbx_strand_id
1 'polypeptide(L)'
;MTVEEAAKYLFVGRSHIRALLASEKLLEVLPRNPFGEVEIEMASVQAYRARIDAAQRAWLDAQTEDNDPVGSQALRRPPPE
;
A
#
# COMPACT_ATOMS: atom_id res chain seq x y z
N MET A 1 19.26 -7.21 0.43
CA MET A 1 19.01 -5.78 0.15
C MET A 1 19.13 -5.00 1.46
N THR A 2 19.83 -3.88 1.49
CA THR A 2 20.03 -3.12 2.73
C THR A 2 18.78 -2.33 3.14
N VAL A 3 18.75 -1.89 4.41
CA VAL A 3 17.72 -0.97 4.93
C VAL A 3 17.64 0.32 4.09
N GLU A 4 18.77 0.83 3.60
CA GLU A 4 18.80 2.04 2.78
C GLU A 4 18.21 1.81 1.39
N GLU A 5 18.55 0.71 0.74
CA GLU A 5 17.99 0.33 -0.55
C GLU A 5 16.48 0.10 -0.46
N ALA A 6 16.02 -0.60 0.57
CA ALA A 6 14.59 -0.82 0.82
C ALA A 6 13.84 0.50 1.05
N ALA A 7 14.45 1.43 1.80
CA ALA A 7 13.89 2.76 2.05
C ALA A 7 13.72 3.54 0.75
N LYS A 8 14.73 3.54 -0.13
CA LYS A 8 14.67 4.17 -1.46
C LYS A 8 13.61 3.52 -2.34
N TYR A 9 13.57 2.18 -2.36
CA TYR A 9 12.62 1.42 -3.17
C TYR A 9 11.16 1.67 -2.78
N LEU A 10 10.87 1.70 -1.48
CA LEU A 10 9.52 1.97 -0.96
C LEU A 10 9.18 3.46 -0.86
N PHE A 11 10.15 4.34 -1.11
CA PHE A 11 10.03 5.79 -0.95
C PHE A 11 9.64 6.20 0.49
N VAL A 12 10.32 5.62 1.48
CA VAL A 12 10.09 5.84 2.92
C VAL A 12 11.39 6.08 3.67
N GLY A 13 11.31 6.49 4.94
CA GLY A 13 12.49 6.65 5.80
C GLY A 13 13.05 5.33 6.33
N ARG A 14 14.35 5.30 6.67
CA ARG A 14 15.03 4.13 7.28
C ARG A 14 14.36 3.66 8.58
N SER A 15 13.86 4.59 9.40
CA SER A 15 13.12 4.26 10.63
C SER A 15 11.82 3.49 10.34
N HIS A 16 11.16 3.79 9.22
CA HIS A 16 9.97 3.08 8.79
C HIS A 16 10.31 1.63 8.40
N ILE A 17 11.39 1.42 7.64
CA ILE A 17 11.86 0.08 7.30
C ILE A 17 12.15 -0.75 8.55
N ARG A 18 12.82 -0.18 9.56
CA ARG A 18 13.07 -0.86 10.84
C ARG A 18 11.77 -1.22 11.57
N ALA A 19 10.78 -0.34 11.54
CA ALA A 19 9.46 -0.63 12.10
C ALA A 19 8.75 -1.76 11.34
N LEU A 20 8.91 -1.84 10.02
CA LEU A 20 8.35 -2.93 9.21
C LEU A 20 9.01 -4.28 9.52
N LEU A 21 10.32 -4.30 9.77
CA LEU A 21 11.03 -5.51 10.22
C LEU A 21 10.58 -5.92 11.63
N ALA A 22 10.48 -4.96 12.56
CA ALA A 22 10.02 -5.20 13.92
C ALA A 22 8.55 -5.67 13.99
N SER A 23 7.74 -5.35 12.97
CA SER A 23 6.36 -5.81 12.83
C SER A 23 6.20 -7.01 11.89
N GLU A 24 7.32 -7.65 11.51
CA GLU A 24 7.35 -8.84 10.64
C GLU A 24 6.67 -8.64 9.27
N LYS A 25 6.48 -7.39 8.85
CA LYS A 25 5.94 -7.05 7.53
C LYS A 25 6.99 -7.18 6.43
N LEU A 26 8.25 -7.04 6.81
CA LEU A 26 9.41 -7.36 5.98
C LEU A 26 10.22 -8.46 6.66
N LEU A 27 10.92 -9.26 5.87
CA LEU A 27 11.72 -10.37 6.36
C LEU A 27 13.21 -10.03 6.31
N GLU A 28 13.90 -10.28 7.41
CA GLU A 28 15.38 -10.25 7.45
C GLU A 28 15.92 -11.53 6.79
N VAL A 29 16.98 -11.39 5.98
CA VAL A 29 17.77 -12.52 5.51
C VAL A 29 18.68 -12.95 6.66
N LEU A 30 18.59 -14.22 7.05
CA LEU A 30 19.45 -14.83 8.05
C LEU A 30 20.35 -15.91 7.43
N PRO A 31 21.61 -16.07 7.91
CA PRO A 31 22.25 -15.25 8.95
C PRO A 31 22.57 -13.84 8.43
N ARG A 32 22.69 -12.89 9.37
CA ARG A 32 23.13 -11.53 9.04
C ARG A 32 24.51 -11.59 8.38
N ASN A 33 24.80 -10.57 7.57
CA ASN A 33 26.09 -10.49 6.91
C ASN A 33 27.24 -10.44 7.96
N PRO A 34 28.49 -10.77 7.59
CA PRO A 34 29.60 -10.82 8.54
C PRO A 34 29.93 -9.47 9.20
N PHE A 35 29.37 -8.36 8.70
CA PHE A 35 29.49 -7.03 9.28
C PHE A 35 28.36 -6.72 10.29
N GLY A 36 27.44 -7.65 10.50
CA GLY A 36 26.29 -7.50 11.41
C GLY A 36 25.18 -6.61 10.86
N GLU A 37 25.25 -6.21 9.59
CA GLU A 37 24.23 -5.39 8.97
C GLU A 37 22.99 -6.22 8.64
N VAL A 38 21.84 -5.55 8.74
CA VAL A 38 20.54 -6.15 8.41
C VAL A 38 20.37 -6.16 6.90
N GLU A 39 20.30 -7.36 6.35
CA GLU A 39 19.81 -7.59 5.00
C GLU A 39 18.34 -7.97 5.03
N ILE A 40 17.60 -7.42 4.08
CA ILE A 40 16.17 -7.61 3.91
C ILE A 40 15.95 -8.45 2.66
N GLU A 41 15.05 -9.41 2.77
CA GLU A 41 14.66 -10.28 1.67
C GLU A 41 13.92 -9.46 0.61
N MET A 42 14.46 -9.43 -0.60
CA MET A 42 13.91 -8.62 -1.69
C MET A 42 12.46 -8.99 -2.03
N ALA A 43 12.13 -10.28 -2.02
CA ALA A 43 10.77 -10.76 -2.28
C ALA A 43 9.76 -10.22 -1.26
N SER A 44 10.14 -10.12 0.01
CA SER A 44 9.29 -9.54 1.06
C SER A 44 8.97 -8.07 0.81
N VAL A 45 9.96 -7.29 0.31
CA VAL A 45 9.76 -5.87 0.00
C VAL A 45 8.88 -5.68 -1.24
N GLN A 46 9.09 -6.50 -2.27
CA GLN A 46 8.24 -6.47 -3.46
C GLN A 46 6.79 -6.84 -3.12
N ALA A 47 6.59 -7.88 -2.30
CA ALA A 47 5.26 -8.28 -1.83
C ALA A 47 4.60 -7.17 -1.00
N TYR A 48 5.36 -6.50 -0.13
CA TYR A 48 4.85 -5.37 0.64
C TYR A 48 4.41 -4.21 -0.27
N ARG A 49 5.22 -3.88 -1.28
CA ARG A 49 4.87 -2.83 -2.25
C ARG A 49 3.60 -3.17 -3.03
N ALA A 50 3.53 -4.40 -3.55
CA ALA A 50 2.35 -4.87 -4.30
C ALA A 50 1.06 -4.81 -3.45
N ARG A 51 1.15 -5.12 -2.16
CA ARG A 51 0.01 -5.00 -1.23
C ARG A 51 -0.44 -3.54 -1.05
N ILE A 52 0.50 -2.60 -0.92
CA ILE A 52 0.17 -1.17 -0.84
C ILE A 52 -0.49 -0.70 -2.13
N ASP A 53 0.11 -1.02 -3.28
CA ASP A 53 -0.42 -0.59 -4.59
C ASP A 53 -1.83 -1.18 -4.83
N ALA A 54 -2.06 -2.44 -4.44
CA ALA A 54 -3.38 -3.07 -4.52
C ALA A 54 -4.41 -2.40 -3.58
N ALA A 55 -4.02 -2.11 -2.34
CA ALA A 55 -4.90 -1.41 -1.39
C ALA A 55 -5.24 0.01 -1.86
N GLN A 56 -4.27 0.73 -2.42
CA GLN A 56 -4.49 2.05 -3.01
C GLN A 56 -5.46 1.97 -4.18
N ARG A 57 -5.30 0.99 -5.07
CA ARG A 57 -6.19 0.80 -6.21
C ARG A 57 -7.61 0.44 -5.76
N ALA A 58 -7.75 -0.49 -4.82
CA ALA A 58 -9.05 -0.84 -4.26
C ALA A 58 -9.76 0.37 -3.60
N TRP A 59 -9.00 1.24 -2.93
CA TRP A 59 -9.55 2.49 -2.39
C TRP A 59 -10.03 3.43 -3.50
N LEU A 60 -9.24 3.64 -4.56
CA LEU A 60 -9.64 4.47 -5.70
C LEU A 60 -10.87 3.92 -6.42
N ASP A 61 -10.93 2.60 -6.62
CA ASP A 61 -12.06 1.93 -7.26
C ASP A 61 -13.33 2.10 -6.41
N ALA A 62 -13.24 1.92 -5.08
CA ALA A 62 -14.36 2.16 -4.16
C ALA A 62 -14.85 3.62 -4.18
N GLN A 63 -13.96 4.60 -4.35
CA GLN A 63 -14.35 6.00 -4.51
C GLN A 63 -15.02 6.30 -5.86
N THR A 64 -14.83 5.43 -6.86
CA THR A 64 -15.44 5.57 -8.18
C THR A 64 -16.84 4.94 -8.21
N GLU A 65 -17.05 3.87 -7.45
CA GLU A 65 -18.32 3.14 -7.37
C GLU A 65 -19.33 3.81 -6.41
N ASP A 66 -18.86 4.46 -5.33
CA ASP A 66 -19.70 5.21 -4.38
C ASP A 66 -20.04 6.65 -4.87
N ASN A 67 -19.65 6.98 -6.10
CA ASN A 67 -19.94 8.25 -6.76
C ASN A 67 -20.90 8.08 -7.95
N ASP A 68 -21.76 7.04 -7.90
CA ASP A 68 -22.98 7.04 -8.69
C ASP A 68 -23.89 8.14 -8.11
N PRO A 69 -24.19 9.23 -8.84
CA PRO A 69 -25.00 10.31 -8.31
C PRO A 69 -26.40 9.76 -8.02
N VAL A 70 -26.73 9.73 -6.73
CA VAL A 70 -28.08 9.55 -6.22
C VAL A 70 -29.05 10.45 -7.01
N GLY A 71 -29.94 9.80 -7.77
CA GLY A 71 -31.30 10.26 -8.02
C GLY A 71 -31.49 11.46 -8.94
N SER A 72 -31.43 11.24 -10.26
CA SER A 72 -32.32 11.93 -11.21
C SER A 72 -33.77 11.42 -11.08
N GLN A 73 -34.32 11.42 -9.87
CA GLN A 73 -35.76 11.28 -9.60
C GLN A 73 -36.35 12.66 -9.34
N ALA A 74 -36.37 13.50 -10.38
CA ALA A 74 -37.07 14.76 -10.34
C ALA A 74 -37.69 15.08 -11.69
N LEU A 75 -38.57 14.22 -12.20
CA LEU A 75 -39.58 14.65 -13.18
C LEU A 75 -40.80 13.70 -13.24
N ARG A 76 -41.43 13.43 -12.07
CA ARG A 76 -42.87 13.13 -12.04
C ARG A 76 -43.61 14.40 -11.62
N ARG A 77 -43.87 15.30 -12.57
CA ARG A 77 -45.01 16.20 -12.47
C ARG A 77 -46.05 15.74 -13.49
N PRO A 78 -47.26 15.35 -13.08
CA PRO A 78 -48.37 15.26 -14.03
C PRO A 78 -48.76 16.67 -14.50
N PRO A 79 -49.26 16.83 -15.74
CA PRO A 79 -49.73 18.12 -16.24
C PRO A 79 -51.00 18.56 -15.49
N PRO A 80 -51.24 19.88 -15.34
CA PRO A 80 -52.50 20.37 -14.77
C PRO A 80 -53.66 20.17 -15.75
N GLU A 81 -54.86 20.02 -15.18
CA GLU A 81 -56.15 19.73 -15.83
C GLU A 81 -56.57 20.69 -16.94
#